data_AF-A0A0F7TES2-F1
#
_entry.id   AF-A0A0F7TES2-F1
#
_cell.length_a   1.000
_cell.length_b   1.000
_cell.length_c   1.000
_cell.angle_alpha   90.00
_cell.angle_beta   90.00
_cell.angle_gamma   90.00
#
_symmetry.space_group_name_H-M   'P 1'
#
loop_
_entity.id
_entity.type
_entity.pdbx_description
1 polymer ?
#
loop_
_entity_poly.entity_id
_entity_poly.type
_entity_poly.pdbx_seq_one_letter_code
_entity_poly.pdbx_strand_id
1 'polypeptide(L)'
;MSTKTKTLKASCHCQNTQFTITVPTTALPLNIHLCHCTICRYVHGAPCCFHSPLPDGVDLDFVAPSSKDNLTSYTHQSFQSRKWFCKTCGCHIGDSSLTGEVSWTISTAVYDANRGDEGVWRFKSHMCPASTGDGGLSAVFGEIEGVKLGMWDVDLADAASEQGNAGAAITTAPVAVPEKKESRDDNGDGDGDANAEDKLLAQCHCGGVSFHISRPRESFINSDAGKTWLSPIDRTRWLASLDVCDDCRLATGTNVIGWIFVPIDHISPAVPLDLLVGSSTAYQSTEDVVRTFCGTCGATVFYWCKERPEIVDVATGLLRAPEGVMAENWAVWRAGRLAWPENGLRYHEGFTRALMEGMKQWGKERGHAEEFVVP
;
A
#
# COMPACT_ATOMS: atom_id res chain seq x y z
N MET A 1 -37.55 9.38 18.52
CA MET A 1 -36.38 8.92 19.31
C MET A 1 -35.13 9.43 18.61
N SER A 2 -34.15 9.99 19.33
CA SER A 2 -32.90 10.42 18.70
C SER A 2 -32.13 9.19 18.21
N THR A 3 -31.67 9.21 16.95
CA THR A 3 -30.84 8.14 16.38
C THR A 3 -29.53 8.06 17.17
N LYS A 4 -29.22 6.88 17.72
CA LYS A 4 -27.93 6.67 18.39
C LYS A 4 -26.81 6.74 17.36
N THR A 5 -25.78 7.52 17.68
CA THR A 5 -24.60 7.69 16.83
C THR A 5 -23.32 7.34 17.58
N LYS A 6 -22.26 7.13 16.82
CA LYS A 6 -20.90 6.95 17.31
C LYS A 6 -19.96 7.88 16.55
N THR A 7 -19.11 8.59 17.26
CA THR A 7 -18.10 9.48 16.67
C THR A 7 -16.74 8.78 16.68
N LEU A 8 -16.10 8.71 15.52
CA LEU A 8 -14.77 8.13 15.32
C LEU A 8 -13.77 9.25 15.03
N LYS A 9 -12.58 9.20 15.62
CA LYS A 9 -11.53 10.20 15.43
C LYS A 9 -10.46 9.67 14.49
N ALA A 10 -9.97 10.54 13.61
CA ALA A 10 -8.89 10.27 12.68
C ALA A 10 -7.80 11.33 12.74
N SER A 11 -6.56 10.90 12.48
CA SER A 11 -5.40 11.76 12.32
C SER A 11 -4.42 11.16 11.32
N CYS A 12 -3.72 11.99 10.56
CA CYS A 12 -2.51 11.57 9.85
C CYS A 12 -1.28 11.61 10.78
N HIS A 13 -0.13 11.11 10.30
CA HIS A 13 1.12 11.04 11.09
C HIS A 13 1.57 12.40 11.62
N CYS A 14 1.57 13.44 10.77
CA CYS A 14 2.00 14.79 11.18
C CYS A 14 0.95 15.57 11.99
N GLN A 15 -0.25 15.01 12.19
CA GLN A 15 -1.37 15.64 12.92
C GLN A 15 -1.90 16.96 12.33
N ASN A 16 -1.41 17.42 11.17
CA ASN A 16 -1.97 18.58 10.47
C ASN A 16 -3.36 18.30 9.89
N THR A 17 -3.67 17.03 9.64
CA THR A 17 -5.02 16.59 9.26
C THR A 17 -5.62 15.79 10.41
N GLN A 18 -6.62 16.38 11.07
CA GLN A 18 -7.39 15.77 12.14
C GLN A 18 -8.87 16.03 11.90
N PHE A 19 -9.68 14.99 11.98
CA PHE A 19 -11.12 15.10 11.78
C PHE A 19 -11.85 13.99 12.52
N THR A 20 -13.17 14.13 12.60
CA THR A 20 -14.06 13.10 13.12
C THR A 20 -15.11 12.74 12.09
N ILE A 21 -15.69 11.55 12.22
CA ILE A 21 -16.92 11.18 11.52
C ILE A 21 -17.94 10.73 12.54
N THR A 22 -19.20 11.07 12.33
CA THR A 22 -20.30 10.63 13.20
C THR A 22 -21.25 9.75 12.41
N VAL A 23 -21.28 8.46 12.75
CA VAL A 23 -22.06 7.44 12.05
C VAL A 23 -23.22 6.93 12.90
N PRO A 24 -24.38 6.57 12.32
CA PRO A 24 -25.43 5.86 13.05
C PRO A 24 -24.91 4.52 13.58
N THR A 25 -25.24 4.16 14.83
CA THR A 25 -24.79 2.88 15.40
C THR A 25 -25.36 1.67 14.65
N THR A 26 -26.47 1.84 13.92
CA THR A 26 -27.07 0.82 13.06
C THR A 26 -26.26 0.53 11.79
N ALA A 27 -25.31 1.40 11.43
CA ALA A 27 -24.39 1.18 10.30
C ALA A 27 -23.15 0.37 10.71
N LEU A 28 -22.92 0.15 12.01
CA LEU A 28 -21.76 -0.57 12.51
C LEU A 28 -21.99 -2.09 12.51
N PRO A 29 -20.94 -2.91 12.28
CA PRO A 29 -19.59 -2.51 11.86
C PRO A 29 -19.53 -2.04 10.40
N LEU A 30 -18.66 -1.06 10.14
CA LEU A 30 -18.35 -0.59 8.79
C LEU A 30 -17.46 -1.61 8.05
N ASN A 31 -17.75 -1.85 6.77
CA ASN A 31 -17.05 -2.86 5.98
C ASN A 31 -15.74 -2.31 5.42
N ILE A 32 -14.64 -3.03 5.66
CA ILE A 32 -13.35 -2.77 5.05
C ILE A 32 -13.20 -3.65 3.82
N HIS A 33 -12.84 -3.02 2.71
CA HIS A 33 -12.51 -3.66 1.45
C HIS A 33 -11.04 -3.41 1.11
N LEU A 34 -10.30 -4.48 0.81
CA LEU A 34 -8.90 -4.41 0.41
C LEU A 34 -8.82 -4.32 -1.11
N CYS A 35 -8.51 -3.15 -1.66
CA CYS A 35 -8.43 -2.99 -3.11
C CYS A 35 -7.01 -3.19 -3.63
N HIS A 36 -6.85 -4.17 -4.52
CA HIS A 36 -5.59 -4.61 -5.11
C HIS A 36 -5.34 -4.06 -6.53
N CYS A 37 -6.27 -3.26 -7.06
CA CYS A 37 -6.12 -2.74 -8.42
C CYS A 37 -4.85 -1.90 -8.56
N THR A 38 -4.30 -1.88 -9.77
CA THR A 38 -3.07 -1.13 -10.09
C THR A 38 -3.17 0.33 -9.70
N ILE A 39 -4.32 0.97 -9.91
CA ILE A 39 -4.57 2.35 -9.51
C ILE A 39 -4.38 2.52 -8.00
N CYS A 40 -5.04 1.70 -7.17
CA CYS A 40 -4.94 1.83 -5.71
C CYS A 40 -3.52 1.56 -5.23
N ARG A 41 -2.84 0.54 -5.74
CA ARG A 41 -1.45 0.23 -5.38
C ARG A 41 -0.52 1.39 -5.72
N TYR A 42 -0.58 1.88 -6.96
CA TYR A 42 0.35 2.87 -7.49
C TYR A 42 0.07 4.28 -6.98
N VAL A 43 -1.16 4.57 -6.56
CA VAL A 43 -1.52 5.85 -5.93
C VAL A 43 -1.07 5.90 -4.47
N HIS A 44 -1.17 4.79 -3.72
CA HIS A 44 -0.80 4.79 -2.30
C HIS A 44 0.70 4.47 -2.09
N GLY A 45 1.33 3.73 -3.00
CA GLY A 45 2.65 3.14 -2.77
C GLY A 45 2.60 1.89 -1.87
N ALA A 46 1.43 1.29 -1.70
CA ALA A 46 1.19 0.15 -0.81
C ALA A 46 0.74 -1.10 -1.59
N PRO A 47 0.86 -2.33 -1.02
CA PRO A 47 0.42 -3.56 -1.68
C PRO A 47 -1.09 -3.59 -1.96
N CYS A 48 -1.91 -2.89 -1.16
CA CYS A 48 -3.32 -2.61 -1.39
C CYS A 48 -3.78 -1.43 -0.51
N CYS A 49 -4.95 -0.85 -0.79
CA CYS A 49 -5.58 0.10 0.13
C CYS A 49 -6.67 -0.57 1.00
N PHE A 50 -6.99 0.03 2.15
CA PHE A 50 -7.90 -0.51 3.16
C PHE A 50 -9.05 0.47 3.41
N HIS A 51 -10.09 0.33 2.60
CA HIS A 51 -11.07 1.38 2.41
C HIS A 51 -12.46 0.97 2.89
N SER A 52 -13.18 1.90 3.50
CA SER A 52 -14.56 1.70 3.96
C SER A 52 -15.47 2.79 3.38
N PRO A 53 -16.51 2.44 2.61
CA PRO A 53 -17.54 3.40 2.24
C PRO A 53 -18.29 3.85 3.50
N LEU A 54 -18.54 5.16 3.62
CA LEU A 54 -19.36 5.73 4.67
C LEU A 54 -20.84 5.74 4.27
N PRO A 55 -21.78 5.74 5.25
CA PRO A 55 -23.19 5.97 4.95
C PRO A 55 -23.40 7.33 4.30
N ASP A 56 -24.42 7.42 3.43
CA ASP A 56 -24.76 8.65 2.72
C ASP A 56 -24.94 9.84 3.68
N GLY A 57 -24.35 10.98 3.32
CA GLY A 57 -24.43 12.22 4.09
C GLY A 57 -23.50 12.29 5.31
N VAL A 58 -22.72 11.25 5.62
CA VAL A 58 -21.65 11.36 6.62
C VAL A 58 -20.44 12.05 5.99
N ASP A 59 -20.11 13.23 6.51
CA ASP A 59 -18.94 14.01 6.09
C ASP A 59 -17.82 14.00 7.15
N LEU A 60 -16.68 14.57 6.79
CA LEU A 60 -15.54 14.76 7.67
C LEU A 60 -15.70 16.07 8.46
N ASP A 61 -15.83 15.97 9.78
CA ASP A 61 -15.84 17.11 10.69
C ASP A 61 -14.41 17.41 11.16
N PHE A 62 -13.75 18.37 10.52
CA PHE A 62 -12.37 18.75 10.84
C PHE A 62 -12.23 19.35 12.25
N VAL A 63 -11.19 18.93 12.96
CA VAL A 63 -10.86 19.41 14.31
C VAL A 63 -9.88 20.57 14.19
N ALA A 64 -10.31 21.78 14.56
CA ALA A 64 -9.46 22.97 14.48
C ALA A 64 -8.11 22.77 15.22
N PRO A 65 -6.97 23.25 14.66
CA PRO A 65 -6.87 24.11 13.48
C PRO A 65 -6.89 23.36 12.14
N SER A 66 -7.10 22.04 12.14
CA SER A 66 -7.21 21.29 10.89
C SER A 66 -8.42 21.73 10.08
N SER A 67 -8.25 21.74 8.76
CA SER A 67 -9.30 21.99 7.78
C SER A 67 -9.00 21.19 6.51
N LYS A 68 -9.93 21.24 5.55
CA LYS A 68 -9.72 20.70 4.22
C LYS A 68 -8.49 21.28 3.51
N ASP A 69 -8.01 22.47 3.90
CA ASP A 69 -6.83 23.09 3.32
C ASP A 69 -5.53 22.36 3.66
N ASN A 70 -5.50 21.54 4.71
CA ASN A 70 -4.38 20.65 5.00
C ASN A 70 -4.31 19.45 4.04
N LEU A 71 -5.36 19.22 3.24
CA LEU A 71 -5.42 18.16 2.24
C LEU A 71 -5.18 18.70 0.83
N THR A 72 -4.61 17.84 0.00
CA THR A 72 -4.65 17.96 -1.47
C THR A 72 -5.32 16.72 -2.04
N SER A 73 -5.62 16.74 -3.33
CA SER A 73 -6.29 15.63 -4.00
C SER A 73 -5.67 15.30 -5.34
N TYR A 74 -5.74 14.02 -5.70
CA TYR A 74 -5.40 13.52 -7.02
C TYR A 74 -6.62 12.92 -7.71
N THR A 75 -6.83 13.32 -8.97
CA THR A 75 -7.89 12.82 -9.85
C THR A 75 -7.25 12.45 -11.17
N HIS A 76 -7.70 11.34 -11.77
CA HIS A 76 -7.24 10.91 -13.08
C HIS A 76 -8.42 10.34 -13.87
N GLN A 77 -8.36 10.45 -15.20
CA GLN A 77 -9.42 9.95 -16.09
C GLN A 77 -9.70 8.45 -15.97
N SER A 78 -8.76 7.67 -15.40
CA SER A 78 -8.93 6.22 -15.19
C SER A 78 -9.77 5.84 -13.97
N PHE A 79 -10.21 6.82 -13.16
CA PHE A 79 -11.08 6.55 -12.01
C PHE A 79 -12.02 7.74 -11.70
N GLN A 80 -13.22 7.43 -11.23
CA GLN A 80 -14.28 8.43 -11.05
C GLN A 80 -14.34 9.01 -9.62
N SER A 81 -13.20 9.21 -8.96
CA SER A 81 -13.13 9.74 -7.59
C SER A 81 -11.97 10.72 -7.39
N ARG A 82 -12.06 11.56 -6.35
CA ARG A 82 -10.93 12.39 -5.86
C ARG A 82 -10.26 11.65 -4.72
N LYS A 83 -8.96 11.36 -4.85
CA LYS A 83 -8.17 10.69 -3.81
C LYS A 83 -7.49 11.74 -2.94
N TRP A 84 -7.86 11.84 -1.67
CA TRP A 84 -7.40 12.88 -0.75
C TRP A 84 -6.25 12.40 0.13
N PHE A 85 -5.24 13.24 0.30
CA PHE A 85 -4.09 12.97 1.15
C PHE A 85 -3.55 14.25 1.80
N CYS A 86 -2.85 14.07 2.92
CA CYS A 86 -2.24 15.16 3.67
C CYS A 86 -1.10 15.81 2.87
N LYS A 87 -1.14 17.14 2.69
CA LYS A 87 -0.09 17.90 1.99
C LYS A 87 1.29 17.82 2.66
N THR A 88 1.33 17.55 3.96
CA THR A 88 2.57 17.56 4.74
C THR A 88 3.25 16.19 4.78
N CYS A 89 2.49 15.12 5.01
CA CYS A 89 3.06 13.79 5.25
C CYS A 89 2.70 12.73 4.21
N GLY A 90 1.86 13.05 3.21
CA GLY A 90 1.46 12.11 2.16
C GLY A 90 0.35 11.13 2.57
N CYS A 91 -0.04 11.07 3.84
CA CYS A 91 -1.05 10.14 4.34
C CYS A 91 -2.37 10.23 3.58
N HIS A 92 -2.78 9.12 2.99
CA HIS A 92 -4.10 8.99 2.35
C HIS A 92 -5.22 8.97 3.39
N ILE A 93 -6.24 9.81 3.17
CA ILE A 93 -7.39 9.97 4.06
C ILE A 93 -8.62 9.23 3.52
N GLY A 94 -8.77 9.19 2.21
CA GLY A 94 -9.89 8.53 1.54
C GLY A 94 -10.23 9.18 0.21
N ASP A 95 -11.28 8.65 -0.41
CA ASP A 95 -11.76 9.06 -1.71
C ASP A 95 -13.13 9.73 -1.58
N SER A 96 -13.38 10.79 -2.34
CA SER A 96 -14.70 11.42 -2.44
C SER A 96 -15.25 11.35 -3.85
N SER A 97 -16.58 11.44 -3.98
CA SER A 97 -17.24 11.58 -5.29
C SER A 97 -16.71 12.79 -6.08
N LEU A 98 -16.78 12.70 -7.43
CA LEU A 98 -16.55 13.81 -8.34
C LEU A 98 -17.77 14.76 -8.44
N THR A 99 -18.98 14.25 -8.21
CA THR A 99 -20.28 14.92 -8.47
C THR A 99 -20.66 15.98 -7.43
N GLY A 100 -19.87 16.14 -6.37
CA GLY A 100 -20.12 17.11 -5.29
C GLY A 100 -21.06 16.60 -4.19
N GLU A 101 -21.65 15.42 -4.37
CA GLU A 101 -22.37 14.70 -3.32
C GLU A 101 -21.42 14.31 -2.18
N VAL A 102 -21.92 14.39 -0.94
CA VAL A 102 -21.19 13.95 0.26
C VAL A 102 -21.21 12.43 0.29
N SER A 103 -20.22 11.84 -0.38
CA SER A 103 -19.96 10.41 -0.43
C SER A 103 -18.47 10.17 -0.29
N TRP A 104 -18.11 9.44 0.77
CA TRP A 104 -16.73 9.16 1.15
C TRP A 104 -16.48 7.67 1.21
N THR A 105 -15.34 7.25 0.67
CA THR A 105 -14.73 5.97 0.95
C THR A 105 -13.42 6.25 1.69
N ILE A 106 -13.44 6.11 3.01
CA ILE A 106 -12.33 6.51 3.88
C ILE A 106 -11.24 5.46 3.94
N SER A 107 -9.99 5.90 4.13
CA SER A 107 -8.93 5.01 4.59
C SER A 107 -9.17 4.69 6.06
N THR A 108 -9.31 3.40 6.38
CA THR A 108 -9.49 2.99 7.78
C THR A 108 -8.22 3.20 8.62
N ALA A 109 -7.06 3.22 7.97
CA ALA A 109 -5.76 3.32 8.60
C ALA A 109 -5.54 4.60 9.42
N VAL A 110 -6.31 5.67 9.22
CA VAL A 110 -6.11 6.95 9.92
C VAL A 110 -6.89 7.07 11.22
N TYR A 111 -7.70 6.08 11.57
CA TYR A 111 -8.56 6.14 12.75
C TYR A 111 -7.90 5.51 13.97
N ASP A 112 -8.31 5.97 15.15
CA ASP A 112 -8.01 5.32 16.44
C ASP A 112 -9.09 4.28 16.84
N ALA A 113 -9.94 3.91 15.90
CA ALA A 113 -10.97 2.91 16.11
C ALA A 113 -10.35 1.55 16.49
N ASN A 114 -10.99 0.87 17.45
CA ASN A 114 -10.57 -0.39 18.07
C ASN A 114 -9.51 -0.31 19.20
N ARG A 115 -9.11 0.88 19.70
CA ARG A 115 -8.33 0.99 20.96
C ARG A 115 -9.07 0.47 22.22
N GLY A 116 -10.30 -0.06 22.08
CA GLY A 116 -11.12 -0.64 23.15
C GLY A 116 -12.11 -1.71 22.67
N ASP A 117 -11.77 -2.48 21.63
CA ASP A 117 -12.55 -3.62 21.11
C ASP A 117 -14.02 -3.29 20.77
N GLU A 118 -14.25 -2.13 20.16
CA GLU A 118 -15.61 -1.62 19.97
C GLU A 118 -16.29 -2.07 18.66
N GLY A 119 -15.77 -3.11 18.01
CA GLY A 119 -16.34 -3.74 16.81
C GLY A 119 -16.68 -2.74 15.70
N VAL A 120 -15.82 -1.75 15.43
CA VAL A 120 -16.10 -0.69 14.46
C VAL A 120 -15.88 -1.18 13.03
N TRP A 121 -14.84 -1.97 12.84
CA TRP A 121 -14.35 -2.41 11.54
C TRP A 121 -14.66 -3.88 11.31
N ARG A 122 -15.12 -4.20 10.10
CA ARG A 122 -15.28 -5.58 9.64
C ARG A 122 -14.60 -5.75 8.29
N PHE A 123 -13.50 -6.47 8.27
CA PHE A 123 -12.87 -6.90 7.01
C PHE A 123 -13.85 -7.79 6.24
N LYS A 124 -14.16 -7.39 5.01
CA LYS A 124 -15.19 -8.04 4.20
C LYS A 124 -14.62 -8.74 2.97
N SER A 125 -13.56 -8.21 2.36
CA SER A 125 -13.13 -8.72 1.06
C SER A 125 -11.76 -8.27 0.55
N HIS A 126 -11.25 -9.04 -0.41
CA HIS A 126 -10.28 -8.61 -1.41
C HIS A 126 -11.02 -8.18 -2.69
N MET A 127 -10.73 -6.99 -3.18
CA MET A 127 -11.24 -6.45 -4.44
C MET A 127 -10.13 -6.35 -5.47
N CYS A 128 -10.42 -6.68 -6.72
CA CYS A 128 -9.48 -6.70 -7.84
C CYS A 128 -8.23 -7.59 -7.64
N PRO A 129 -8.31 -8.78 -6.98
CA PRO A 129 -7.12 -9.60 -6.76
C PRO A 129 -6.48 -10.04 -8.08
N ALA A 130 -7.22 -10.18 -9.19
CA ALA A 130 -6.61 -10.56 -10.47
C ALA A 130 -5.63 -9.48 -11.02
N SER A 131 -5.78 -8.22 -10.61
CA SER A 131 -4.88 -7.11 -10.99
C SER A 131 -3.47 -7.19 -10.38
N THR A 132 -3.23 -8.19 -9.53
CA THR A 132 -1.95 -8.40 -8.83
C THR A 132 -0.97 -9.24 -9.63
N GLY A 133 -1.45 -10.11 -10.53
CA GLY A 133 -0.62 -11.09 -11.24
C GLY A 133 -0.27 -12.34 -10.42
N ASP A 134 0.08 -12.16 -9.13
CA ASP A 134 0.51 -13.24 -8.21
C ASP A 134 -0.46 -13.49 -7.04
N GLY A 135 -1.61 -12.81 -7.03
CA GLY A 135 -2.59 -12.79 -5.95
C GLY A 135 -2.32 -11.73 -4.88
N GLY A 136 -1.11 -11.16 -4.80
CA GLY A 136 -0.72 -10.22 -3.74
C GLY A 136 -1.12 -10.71 -2.35
N LEU A 137 -1.65 -9.81 -1.51
CA LEU A 137 -2.09 -10.19 -0.17
C LEU A 137 -3.34 -11.10 -0.16
N SER A 138 -4.09 -11.23 -1.27
CA SER A 138 -5.20 -12.18 -1.33
C SER A 138 -4.74 -13.65 -1.46
N ALA A 139 -3.52 -13.87 -1.94
CA ALA A 139 -2.87 -15.18 -1.87
C ALA A 139 -2.23 -15.46 -0.50
N VAL A 140 -2.02 -14.41 0.31
CA VAL A 140 -1.43 -14.51 1.65
C VAL A 140 -2.49 -14.91 2.67
N PHE A 141 -3.66 -14.27 2.65
CA PHE A 141 -4.76 -14.61 3.54
C PHE A 141 -6.11 -14.41 2.83
N GLY A 142 -7.09 -15.24 3.18
CA GLY A 142 -8.47 -15.15 2.70
C GLY A 142 -9.52 -15.26 3.82
N GLU A 143 -9.07 -15.29 5.08
CA GLU A 143 -9.90 -15.49 6.26
C GLU A 143 -9.35 -14.68 7.43
N ILE A 144 -10.24 -14.05 8.20
CA ILE A 144 -9.91 -13.33 9.43
C ILE A 144 -10.88 -13.81 10.52
N GLU A 145 -10.35 -14.31 11.64
CA GLU A 145 -11.15 -14.75 12.79
C GLU A 145 -12.24 -15.78 12.43
N GLY A 146 -11.94 -16.71 11.52
CA GLY A 146 -12.89 -17.72 11.04
C GLY A 146 -13.88 -17.21 9.98
N VAL A 147 -13.83 -15.91 9.63
CA VAL A 147 -14.70 -15.29 8.62
C VAL A 147 -13.98 -15.20 7.29
N LYS A 148 -14.48 -15.95 6.30
CA LYS A 148 -13.96 -15.90 4.93
C LYS A 148 -14.24 -14.54 4.29
N LEU A 149 -13.21 -13.97 3.67
CA LEU A 149 -13.30 -12.73 2.92
C LEU A 149 -13.83 -13.02 1.53
N GLY A 150 -14.74 -12.16 1.05
CA GLY A 150 -15.18 -12.19 -0.33
C GLY A 150 -14.02 -11.87 -1.29
N MET A 151 -14.09 -12.41 -2.50
CA MET A 151 -13.16 -12.09 -3.59
C MET A 151 -14.00 -11.64 -4.79
N TRP A 152 -13.72 -10.47 -5.32
CA TRP A 152 -14.35 -9.99 -6.55
C TRP A 152 -13.42 -9.09 -7.34
N ASP A 153 -13.50 -9.20 -8.65
CA ASP A 153 -12.87 -8.27 -9.58
C ASP A 153 -13.93 -7.33 -10.13
N VAL A 154 -13.55 -6.07 -10.34
CA VAL A 154 -14.37 -5.14 -11.13
C VAL A 154 -13.76 -5.05 -12.52
N ASP A 155 -14.60 -5.07 -13.55
CA ASP A 155 -14.13 -4.78 -14.90
C ASP A 155 -13.78 -3.28 -14.98
N LEU A 156 -12.49 -2.98 -14.91
CA LEU A 156 -11.99 -1.60 -14.98
C LEU A 156 -12.10 -1.02 -16.40
N ALA A 157 -12.35 -1.85 -17.42
CA ALA A 157 -12.59 -1.39 -18.79
C ALA A 157 -13.99 -0.78 -18.95
N ASP A 158 -15.00 -1.31 -18.25
CA ASP A 158 -16.38 -0.80 -18.29
C ASP A 158 -16.56 0.51 -17.48
N ALA A 159 -15.74 0.74 -16.45
CA ALA A 159 -15.79 1.99 -15.68
C ALA A 159 -15.38 3.25 -16.48
N ALA A 160 -14.75 3.07 -17.64
CA ALA A 160 -14.38 4.15 -18.56
C ALA A 160 -15.43 4.39 -19.68
N SER A 161 -16.41 3.50 -19.85
CA SER A 161 -17.36 3.54 -20.97
C SER A 161 -18.74 4.12 -20.59
N GLU A 162 -19.14 4.11 -19.31
CA GLU A 162 -20.46 4.62 -18.90
C GLU A 162 -20.40 6.07 -18.39
N GLN A 163 -20.59 7.01 -19.33
CA GLN A 163 -21.07 8.35 -19.02
C GLN A 163 -22.52 8.26 -18.54
N GLY A 164 -22.70 8.22 -17.22
CA GLY A 164 -23.96 8.58 -16.58
C GLY A 164 -24.62 7.49 -15.75
N ASN A 165 -24.78 7.84 -14.47
CA ASN A 165 -25.75 7.30 -13.50
C ASN A 165 -25.35 6.04 -12.72
N ALA A 166 -25.22 6.23 -11.40
CA ALA A 166 -25.44 5.29 -10.31
C ALA A 166 -25.14 3.79 -10.52
N GLY A 167 -24.04 3.35 -9.88
CA GLY A 167 -23.82 1.95 -9.50
C GLY A 167 -23.05 1.14 -10.53
N ALA A 168 -21.73 1.07 -10.37
CA ALA A 168 -20.93 0.04 -11.05
C ALA A 168 -21.53 -1.33 -10.74
N ALA A 169 -21.99 -2.04 -11.77
CA ALA A 169 -22.59 -3.34 -11.64
C ALA A 169 -21.57 -4.32 -11.04
N ILE A 170 -21.85 -4.77 -9.81
CA ILE A 170 -21.04 -5.73 -9.07
C ILE A 170 -21.29 -7.11 -9.68
N THR A 171 -20.28 -7.69 -10.32
CA THR A 171 -20.33 -9.13 -10.64
C THR A 171 -19.88 -9.92 -9.41
N THR A 172 -20.73 -10.84 -8.92
CA THR A 172 -20.51 -11.62 -7.69
C THR A 172 -19.95 -13.02 -7.97
N ALA A 173 -19.29 -13.24 -9.11
CA ALA A 173 -18.76 -14.55 -9.45
C ALA A 173 -17.39 -14.76 -8.77
N PRO A 174 -17.16 -15.88 -8.05
CA PRO A 174 -15.84 -16.21 -7.53
C PRO A 174 -14.90 -16.51 -8.69
N VAL A 175 -13.82 -15.74 -8.80
CA VAL A 175 -12.75 -15.99 -9.78
C VAL A 175 -11.71 -16.90 -9.12
N ALA A 176 -11.41 -18.04 -9.74
CA ALA A 176 -10.33 -18.92 -9.31
C ALA A 176 -8.97 -18.21 -9.53
N VAL A 177 -8.09 -18.28 -8.53
CA VAL A 177 -6.69 -17.82 -8.65
C VAL A 177 -6.01 -18.60 -9.79
N PRO A 178 -5.46 -17.95 -10.83
CA PRO A 178 -4.87 -18.69 -11.93
C PRO A 178 -3.56 -19.35 -11.52
N GLU A 179 -3.38 -20.62 -11.87
CA GLU A 179 -2.06 -21.27 -11.90
C GLU A 179 -1.18 -20.61 -12.98
N LYS A 180 0.12 -20.49 -12.68
CA LYS A 180 1.15 -19.88 -13.55
C LYS A 180 0.98 -20.31 -15.01
N LYS A 181 0.68 -19.36 -15.89
CA LYS A 181 0.87 -19.54 -17.34
C LYS A 181 2.30 -19.15 -17.70
N GLU A 182 3.04 -20.12 -18.22
CA GLU A 182 4.30 -19.87 -18.92
C GLU A 182 4.03 -18.91 -20.09
N SER A 183 4.75 -17.80 -20.13
CA SER A 183 4.65 -16.78 -21.18
C SER A 183 5.12 -17.35 -22.51
N ARG A 184 4.34 -17.08 -23.57
CA ARG A 184 4.75 -17.29 -24.95
C ARG A 184 5.51 -16.06 -25.43
N ASP A 185 6.70 -16.29 -25.97
CA ASP A 185 7.54 -15.30 -26.63
C ASP A 185 6.85 -14.76 -27.89
N ASP A 186 6.81 -13.44 -28.04
CA ASP A 186 6.52 -12.79 -29.31
C ASP A 186 7.68 -11.85 -29.66
N ASN A 187 8.30 -12.10 -30.81
CA ASN A 187 9.49 -11.42 -31.30
C ASN A 187 9.12 -10.06 -31.88
N GLY A 188 9.76 -8.99 -31.40
CA GLY A 188 9.73 -7.66 -32.00
C GLY A 188 11.09 -6.98 -31.89
N ASP A 189 11.78 -6.86 -33.02
CA ASP A 189 13.11 -6.28 -33.18
C ASP A 189 13.18 -4.80 -32.74
N GLY A 190 14.15 -4.48 -31.88
CA GLY A 190 14.53 -3.12 -31.51
C GLY A 190 15.87 -3.12 -30.77
N ASP A 191 16.83 -2.36 -31.30
CA ASP A 191 18.25 -2.28 -30.90
C ASP A 191 18.53 -2.45 -29.39
N GLY A 192 19.35 -3.45 -29.09
CA GLY A 192 19.67 -3.91 -27.74
C GLY A 192 20.49 -2.92 -26.92
N ASP A 193 19.87 -2.39 -25.88
CA ASP A 193 20.54 -1.93 -24.66
C ASP A 193 20.69 -3.13 -23.72
N ALA A 194 21.82 -3.27 -23.04
CA ALA A 194 22.14 -4.44 -22.23
C ALA A 194 21.06 -4.72 -21.15
N ASN A 195 20.32 -5.83 -21.35
CA ASN A 195 19.33 -6.50 -20.51
C ASN A 195 18.31 -5.63 -19.73
N ALA A 196 17.12 -5.46 -20.31
CA ALA A 196 15.91 -5.04 -19.58
C ALA A 196 15.56 -5.95 -18.39
N GLU A 197 16.08 -7.18 -18.34
CA GLU A 197 15.89 -8.15 -17.24
C GLU A 197 16.63 -7.77 -15.94
N ASP A 198 17.59 -6.83 -16.00
CA ASP A 198 18.44 -6.45 -14.85
C ASP A 198 17.99 -5.18 -14.12
N LYS A 199 16.85 -4.60 -14.52
CA LYS A 199 16.27 -3.40 -13.88
C LYS A 199 14.78 -3.57 -13.57
N LEU A 200 14.39 -3.22 -12.35
CA LEU A 200 12.99 -3.16 -11.92
C LEU A 200 12.52 -1.71 -11.90
N LEU A 201 11.50 -1.40 -12.70
CA LEU A 201 10.85 -0.09 -12.66
C LEU A 201 10.02 0.07 -11.37
N ALA A 202 10.24 1.19 -10.69
CA ALA A 202 9.41 1.69 -9.59
C ALA A 202 8.79 3.03 -10.01
N GLN A 203 7.46 3.10 -10.03
CA GLN A 203 6.75 4.28 -10.54
C GLN A 203 5.43 4.53 -9.79
N CYS A 204 5.11 5.77 -9.48
CA CYS A 204 3.79 6.14 -8.94
C CYS A 204 2.74 6.22 -10.05
N HIS A 205 1.46 6.30 -9.69
CA HIS A 205 0.38 6.30 -10.69
C HIS A 205 0.46 7.48 -11.68
N CYS A 206 0.76 8.69 -11.20
CA CYS A 206 0.83 9.87 -12.08
C CYS A 206 2.13 9.94 -12.92
N GLY A 207 3.05 8.99 -12.75
CA GLY A 207 4.36 8.97 -13.43
C GLY A 207 5.36 10.05 -12.99
N GLY A 208 4.98 10.94 -12.06
CA GLY A 208 5.83 12.03 -11.59
C GLY A 208 7.01 11.56 -10.74
N VAL A 209 6.90 10.39 -10.10
CA VAL A 209 8.01 9.66 -9.49
C VAL A 209 8.23 8.40 -10.32
N SER A 210 9.45 8.24 -10.85
CA SER A 210 9.85 7.12 -11.69
C SER A 210 11.36 6.88 -11.57
N PHE A 211 11.77 5.66 -11.26
CA PHE A 211 13.18 5.24 -11.19
C PHE A 211 13.29 3.72 -11.38
N HIS A 212 14.50 3.23 -11.59
CA HIS A 212 14.80 1.81 -11.70
C HIS A 212 15.69 1.34 -10.56
N ILE A 213 15.43 0.14 -10.07
CA ILE A 213 16.25 -0.59 -9.11
C ILE A 213 17.02 -1.66 -9.88
N SER A 214 18.35 -1.67 -9.79
CA SER A 214 19.15 -2.74 -10.40
C SER A 214 19.19 -3.98 -9.51
N ARG A 215 19.62 -5.12 -10.08
CA ARG A 215 20.05 -6.29 -9.31
C ARG A 215 21.23 -5.95 -8.37
N PRO A 216 21.42 -6.69 -7.26
CA PRO A 216 22.64 -6.61 -6.47
C PRO A 216 23.86 -6.86 -7.36
N ARG A 217 24.77 -5.88 -7.43
CA ARG A 217 26.02 -6.02 -8.20
C ARG A 217 27.00 -6.92 -7.47
N GLU A 218 27.91 -7.56 -8.20
CA GLU A 218 28.91 -8.48 -7.63
C GLU A 218 29.76 -7.81 -6.52
N SER A 219 30.09 -6.54 -6.66
CA SER A 219 30.80 -5.76 -5.63
C SER A 219 29.99 -5.64 -4.33
N PHE A 220 28.68 -5.42 -4.42
CA PHE A 220 27.80 -5.34 -3.25
C PHE A 220 27.60 -6.72 -2.62
N ILE A 221 27.36 -7.75 -3.43
CA ILE A 221 27.22 -9.14 -2.96
C ILE A 221 28.44 -9.57 -2.13
N ASN A 222 29.65 -9.16 -2.52
CA ASN A 222 30.88 -9.54 -1.83
C ASN A 222 31.29 -8.57 -0.69
N SER A 223 30.51 -7.51 -0.44
CA SER A 223 30.77 -6.53 0.61
C SER A 223 30.24 -6.98 1.99
N ASP A 224 30.68 -6.32 3.06
CA ASP A 224 30.11 -6.53 4.40
C ASP A 224 28.64 -6.12 4.46
N ALA A 225 28.25 -5.02 3.79
CA ALA A 225 26.85 -4.61 3.69
C ALA A 225 25.99 -5.68 3.01
N GLY A 226 26.52 -6.36 1.99
CA GLY A 226 25.85 -7.48 1.32
C GLY A 226 25.66 -8.72 2.20
N LYS A 227 26.42 -8.89 3.29
CA LYS A 227 26.16 -9.96 4.28
C LYS A 227 24.93 -9.66 5.12
N THR A 228 24.62 -8.38 5.31
CA THR A 228 23.51 -7.90 6.12
C THR A 228 22.23 -7.71 5.30
N TRP A 229 22.34 -7.14 4.10
CA TRP A 229 21.21 -6.67 3.30
C TRP A 229 20.78 -7.64 2.18
N LEU A 230 21.34 -8.85 2.14
CA LEU A 230 20.95 -9.90 1.20
C LEU A 230 20.72 -11.21 1.95
N SER A 231 19.71 -11.96 1.54
CA SER A 231 19.39 -13.26 2.12
C SER A 231 20.43 -14.32 1.71
N PRO A 232 20.84 -15.24 2.61
CA PRO A 232 21.63 -16.40 2.22
C PRO A 232 20.85 -17.39 1.34
N ILE A 233 19.50 -17.32 1.34
CA ILE A 233 18.65 -18.14 0.45
C ILE A 233 18.90 -17.77 -1.01
N ASP A 234 18.98 -16.46 -1.27
CA ASP A 234 19.21 -15.93 -2.60
C ASP A 234 19.81 -14.53 -2.50
N ARG A 235 21.06 -14.40 -2.95
CA ARG A 235 21.84 -13.17 -2.90
C ARG A 235 21.64 -12.27 -4.12
N THR A 236 20.81 -12.68 -5.08
CA THR A 236 20.49 -11.94 -6.31
C THR A 236 19.20 -11.11 -6.19
N ARG A 237 18.53 -11.21 -5.03
CA ARG A 237 17.28 -10.54 -4.69
C ARG A 237 17.46 -9.70 -3.43
N TRP A 238 16.72 -8.59 -3.37
CA TRP A 238 16.74 -7.67 -2.23
C TRP A 238 15.87 -8.20 -1.09
N LEU A 239 16.20 -7.85 0.15
CA LEU A 239 15.33 -8.18 1.28
C LEU A 239 14.02 -7.36 1.21
N ALA A 240 12.90 -7.95 1.61
CA ALA A 240 11.62 -7.25 1.70
C ALA A 240 10.84 -7.63 2.96
N SER A 241 10.02 -6.72 3.48
CA SER A 241 9.16 -7.01 4.63
C SER A 241 7.84 -6.25 4.59
N LEU A 242 6.83 -6.79 5.27
CA LEU A 242 5.59 -6.08 5.57
C LEU A 242 5.70 -5.42 6.94
N ASP A 243 5.27 -4.17 7.03
CA ASP A 243 5.30 -3.34 8.23
C ASP A 243 3.90 -2.87 8.61
N VAL A 244 3.55 -3.07 9.88
CA VAL A 244 2.26 -2.71 10.49
C VAL A 244 2.43 -1.73 11.66
N CYS A 245 3.56 -1.03 11.75
CA CYS A 245 3.76 0.02 12.75
C CYS A 245 2.77 1.19 12.57
N ASP A 246 2.46 1.88 13.67
CA ASP A 246 1.56 3.04 13.64
C ASP A 246 2.10 4.16 12.75
N ASP A 247 3.42 4.37 12.71
CA ASP A 247 4.02 5.45 11.94
C ASP A 247 3.84 5.23 10.44
N CYS A 248 4.17 4.05 9.93
CA CYS A 248 3.95 3.69 8.52
C CYS A 248 2.46 3.69 8.19
N ARG A 249 1.62 3.16 9.08
CA ARG A 249 0.16 3.17 8.92
C ARG A 249 -0.38 4.59 8.75
N LEU A 250 0.04 5.52 9.60
CA LEU A 250 -0.44 6.90 9.62
C LEU A 250 0.30 7.82 8.64
N ALA A 251 1.46 7.41 8.10
CA ALA A 251 2.19 8.18 7.08
C ALA A 251 1.74 7.79 5.68
N THR A 252 1.41 6.52 5.44
CA THR A 252 0.91 6.03 4.14
C THR A 252 -0.61 6.12 4.04
N GLY A 253 -1.32 5.90 5.14
CA GLY A 253 -2.79 5.76 5.12
C GLY A 253 -3.23 4.37 4.66
N THR A 254 -2.48 3.32 5.00
CA THR A 254 -2.84 1.90 4.79
C THR A 254 -2.52 1.06 6.02
N ASN A 255 -3.25 -0.03 6.26
CA ASN A 255 -3.06 -0.85 7.48
C ASN A 255 -1.75 -1.67 7.46
N VAL A 256 -1.14 -1.82 6.29
CA VAL A 256 0.16 -2.45 6.08
C VAL A 256 0.84 -1.76 4.89
N ILE A 257 2.16 -1.64 4.96
CA ILE A 257 3.01 -1.26 3.83
C ILE A 257 4.04 -2.38 3.57
N GLY A 258 4.46 -2.53 2.32
CA GLY A 258 5.59 -3.38 1.97
C GLY A 258 6.81 -2.53 1.62
N TRP A 259 7.97 -2.97 2.09
CA TRP A 259 9.26 -2.33 1.85
C TRP A 259 10.22 -3.32 1.19
N ILE A 260 10.96 -2.86 0.18
CA ILE A 260 12.17 -3.53 -0.34
C ILE A 260 13.39 -2.68 0.04
N PHE A 261 14.42 -3.29 0.62
CA PHE A 261 15.58 -2.60 1.16
C PHE A 261 16.69 -2.52 0.11
N VAL A 262 16.98 -1.32 -0.38
CA VAL A 262 17.84 -1.11 -1.56
C VAL A 262 18.94 -0.08 -1.25
N PRO A 263 20.20 -0.37 -1.56
CA PRO A 263 21.26 0.63 -1.52
C PRO A 263 20.99 1.77 -2.51
N ILE A 264 21.19 3.01 -2.08
CA ILE A 264 20.94 4.22 -2.88
C ILE A 264 21.67 4.16 -4.23
N ASP A 265 22.88 3.61 -4.26
CA ASP A 265 23.70 3.48 -5.47
C ASP A 265 23.26 2.37 -6.46
N HIS A 266 22.21 1.62 -6.12
CA HIS A 266 21.52 0.67 -7.01
C HIS A 266 20.22 1.23 -7.60
N ILE A 267 19.95 2.52 -7.38
CA ILE A 267 18.80 3.22 -7.94
C ILE A 267 19.26 4.17 -9.05
N SER A 268 18.54 4.16 -10.18
CA SER A 268 18.81 5.00 -11.34
C SER A 268 17.55 5.74 -11.83
N PRO A 269 17.62 7.04 -12.17
CA PRO A 269 18.77 7.95 -12.00
C PRO A 269 19.24 8.05 -10.56
N ALA A 270 20.49 8.50 -10.35
CA ALA A 270 21.08 8.59 -9.03
C ALA A 270 20.18 9.41 -8.09
N VAL A 271 19.85 8.83 -6.93
CA VAL A 271 19.00 9.48 -5.94
C VAL A 271 19.80 10.62 -5.28
N PRO A 272 19.29 11.86 -5.28
CA PRO A 272 19.97 12.97 -4.63
C PRO A 272 20.00 12.81 -3.10
N LEU A 273 20.86 13.58 -2.41
CA LEU A 273 21.01 13.51 -0.95
C LEU A 273 19.73 13.87 -0.18
N ASP A 274 18.85 14.68 -0.78
CA ASP A 274 17.55 15.03 -0.20
C ASP A 274 16.45 13.98 -0.49
N LEU A 275 16.82 12.87 -1.16
CA LEU A 275 15.96 11.75 -1.54
C LEU A 275 14.84 12.11 -2.52
N LEU A 276 14.87 13.32 -3.10
CA LEU A 276 13.81 13.79 -3.97
C LEU A 276 14.01 13.27 -5.40
N VAL A 277 13.04 12.47 -5.86
CA VAL A 277 12.98 11.94 -7.22
C VAL A 277 11.72 12.47 -7.89
N GLY A 278 11.89 13.20 -8.99
CA GLY A 278 10.78 13.74 -9.78
C GLY A 278 9.88 14.66 -8.95
N SER A 279 8.58 14.36 -8.88
CA SER A 279 7.59 15.15 -8.13
C SER A 279 7.47 14.78 -6.65
N SER A 280 8.40 14.02 -6.09
CA SER A 280 8.37 13.66 -4.67
C SER A 280 8.56 14.87 -3.75
N THR A 281 7.99 14.79 -2.56
CA THR A 281 8.15 15.71 -1.43
C THR A 281 8.69 14.93 -0.24
N ALA A 282 9.55 15.56 0.56
CA ALA A 282 10.08 14.98 1.80
C ALA A 282 9.28 15.44 3.02
N TYR A 283 9.12 14.50 3.95
CA TYR A 283 8.53 14.69 5.27
C TYR A 283 9.49 14.15 6.32
N GLN A 284 10.07 15.05 7.11
CA GLN A 284 10.91 14.66 8.25
C GLN A 284 9.99 14.23 9.40
N SER A 285 9.85 12.91 9.57
CA SER A 285 8.91 12.34 10.55
C SER A 285 9.46 12.34 11.97
N THR A 286 10.78 12.27 12.12
CA THR A 286 11.55 12.49 13.35
C THR A 286 12.89 13.14 12.96
N GLU A 287 13.73 13.53 13.93
CA GLU A 287 15.06 14.12 13.65
C GLU A 287 15.90 13.23 12.69
N ASP A 288 15.85 11.91 12.89
CA ASP A 288 16.70 10.95 12.18
C ASP A 288 15.98 10.18 11.06
N VAL A 289 14.70 10.48 10.77
CA VAL A 289 13.88 9.76 9.78
C VAL A 289 13.25 10.69 8.75
N VAL A 290 13.52 10.40 7.48
CA VAL A 290 12.91 11.07 6.31
C VAL A 290 12.03 10.09 5.56
N ARG A 291 10.81 10.52 5.25
CA ARG A 291 9.85 9.80 4.41
C ARG A 291 9.57 10.64 3.17
N THR A 292 9.52 10.03 1.99
CA THR A 292 9.16 10.74 0.76
C THR A 292 7.87 10.19 0.17
N PHE A 293 7.09 11.08 -0.45
CA PHE A 293 5.84 10.74 -1.13
C PHE A 293 5.69 11.59 -2.39
N CYS A 294 4.96 11.12 -3.40
CA CYS A 294 4.67 11.91 -4.59
C CYS A 294 3.76 13.09 -4.24
N GLY A 295 4.22 14.33 -4.43
CA GLY A 295 3.43 15.53 -4.15
C GLY A 295 2.19 15.68 -5.06
N THR A 296 2.14 14.95 -6.18
CA THR A 296 1.02 14.94 -7.12
C THR A 296 -0.05 13.93 -6.75
N CYS A 297 0.32 12.67 -6.50
CA CYS A 297 -0.66 11.59 -6.27
C CYS A 297 -0.70 11.03 -4.85
N GLY A 298 0.23 11.41 -3.97
CA GLY A 298 0.29 10.95 -2.57
C GLY A 298 1.08 9.66 -2.35
N ALA A 299 1.52 8.99 -3.42
CA ALA A 299 2.16 7.67 -3.31
C ALA A 299 3.39 7.71 -2.43
N THR A 300 3.45 6.83 -1.42
CA THR A 300 4.64 6.63 -0.59
C THR A 300 5.79 6.13 -1.48
N VAL A 301 6.99 6.70 -1.32
CA VAL A 301 8.15 6.41 -2.15
C VAL A 301 9.28 5.78 -1.34
N PHE A 302 9.95 6.58 -0.50
CA PHE A 302 11.06 6.10 0.33
C PHE A 302 10.78 6.28 1.81
N TYR A 303 11.32 5.36 2.60
CA TYR A 303 11.71 5.60 3.99
C TYR A 303 13.24 5.55 4.08
N TRP A 304 13.81 6.50 4.82
CA TRP A 304 15.23 6.58 5.08
C TRP A 304 15.47 6.95 6.54
N CYS A 305 16.47 6.36 7.16
CA CYS A 305 16.90 6.74 8.49
C CYS A 305 18.43 6.80 8.62
N LYS A 306 18.89 7.65 9.54
CA LYS A 306 20.31 8.00 9.70
C LYS A 306 21.18 6.83 10.16
N GLU A 307 20.62 5.82 10.81
CA GLU A 307 21.34 4.62 11.28
C GLU A 307 21.89 3.78 10.13
N ARG A 308 21.27 3.88 8.94
CA ARG A 308 21.61 3.12 7.74
C ARG A 308 21.56 4.02 6.49
N PRO A 309 22.43 5.04 6.42
CA PRO A 309 22.28 6.16 5.50
C PRO A 309 22.45 5.77 4.02
N GLU A 310 23.08 4.63 3.74
CA GLU A 310 23.30 4.09 2.39
C GLU A 310 22.10 3.29 1.85
N ILE A 311 21.10 2.98 2.69
CA ILE A 311 19.95 2.13 2.35
C ILE A 311 18.67 2.95 2.40
N VAL A 312 17.85 2.82 1.38
CA VAL A 312 16.46 3.30 1.36
C VAL A 312 15.49 2.12 1.32
N ASP A 313 14.35 2.30 1.97
CA ASP A 313 13.23 1.38 1.87
C ASP A 313 12.34 1.88 0.75
N VAL A 314 12.19 1.10 -0.31
CA VAL A 314 11.32 1.46 -1.43
C VAL A 314 9.95 0.83 -1.24
N ALA A 315 8.90 1.64 -1.37
CA ALA A 315 7.54 1.19 -1.17
C ALA A 315 7.13 0.20 -2.28
N THR A 316 6.72 -1.02 -1.92
CA THR A 316 6.51 -2.10 -2.91
C THR A 316 5.32 -1.85 -3.82
N GLY A 317 4.38 -0.99 -3.41
CA GLY A 317 3.27 -0.57 -4.27
C GLY A 317 3.72 0.25 -5.48
N LEU A 318 4.98 0.67 -5.58
CA LEU A 318 5.51 1.33 -6.78
C LEU A 318 6.09 0.35 -7.81
N LEU A 319 6.38 -0.89 -7.42
CA LEU A 319 7.12 -1.83 -8.26
C LEU A 319 6.28 -2.29 -9.46
N ARG A 320 6.90 -2.35 -10.63
CA ARG A 320 6.34 -2.83 -11.90
C ARG A 320 6.95 -4.18 -12.27
N ALA A 321 6.92 -5.13 -11.33
CA ALA A 321 7.42 -6.47 -11.56
C ALA A 321 6.40 -7.25 -12.43
N PRO A 322 6.83 -7.85 -13.55
CA PRO A 322 5.92 -8.55 -14.46
C PRO A 322 5.29 -9.80 -13.82
N GLU A 323 5.96 -10.42 -12.85
CA GLU A 323 5.45 -11.60 -12.14
C GLU A 323 4.36 -11.29 -11.11
N GLY A 324 4.24 -10.04 -10.66
CA GLY A 324 3.22 -9.61 -9.72
C GLY A 324 3.71 -8.71 -8.58
N VAL A 325 2.80 -8.39 -7.67
CA VAL A 325 2.98 -7.30 -6.66
C VAL A 325 3.96 -7.67 -5.56
N MET A 326 4.08 -8.96 -5.27
CA MET A 326 5.04 -9.48 -4.31
C MET A 326 6.46 -9.49 -4.89
N ALA A 327 6.61 -9.29 -6.22
CA ALA A 327 7.89 -9.16 -6.90
C ALA A 327 8.88 -10.27 -6.51
N GLU A 328 8.42 -11.53 -6.48
CA GLU A 328 9.17 -12.67 -5.93
C GLU A 328 10.50 -12.91 -6.68
N ASN A 329 10.61 -12.49 -7.94
CA ASN A 329 11.87 -12.58 -8.67
C ASN A 329 12.87 -11.48 -8.26
N TRP A 330 12.45 -10.47 -7.50
CA TRP A 330 13.25 -9.33 -7.05
C TRP A 330 13.44 -9.28 -5.53
N ALA A 331 12.53 -9.90 -4.78
CA ALA A 331 12.45 -9.79 -3.33
C ALA A 331 12.55 -11.15 -2.63
N VAL A 332 13.32 -11.19 -1.54
CA VAL A 332 13.22 -12.24 -0.51
C VAL A 332 12.48 -11.66 0.69
N TRP A 333 11.23 -12.08 0.87
CA TRP A 333 10.38 -11.61 1.96
C TRP A 333 10.77 -12.20 3.32
N ARG A 334 10.66 -11.39 4.38
CA ARG A 334 10.55 -11.86 5.76
C ARG A 334 9.12 -12.35 5.99
N ALA A 335 8.96 -13.66 6.01
CA ALA A 335 7.66 -14.31 6.02
C ALA A 335 7.16 -14.69 7.43
N GLY A 336 8.07 -15.03 8.35
CA GLY A 336 7.70 -15.51 9.68
C GLY A 336 7.32 -14.41 10.67
N ARG A 337 7.64 -13.15 10.37
CA ARG A 337 7.33 -12.00 11.25
C ARG A 337 7.13 -10.69 10.48
N LEU A 338 6.05 -9.98 10.79
CA LEU A 338 5.83 -8.59 10.36
C LEU A 338 6.76 -7.64 11.12
N ALA A 339 7.11 -6.49 10.54
CA ALA A 339 7.72 -5.41 11.33
C ALA A 339 6.69 -4.83 12.31
N TRP A 340 7.10 -4.59 13.56
CA TRP A 340 6.29 -4.00 14.64
C TRP A 340 4.90 -4.65 14.82
N PRO A 341 4.80 -5.99 14.97
CA PRO A 341 3.52 -6.68 14.99
C PRO A 341 2.63 -6.26 16.18
N GLU A 342 3.21 -5.86 17.31
CA GLU A 342 2.46 -5.37 18.48
C GLU A 342 1.66 -4.09 18.19
N ASN A 343 2.11 -3.25 17.26
CA ASN A 343 1.36 -2.08 16.81
C ASN A 343 0.13 -2.51 16.00
N GLY A 344 0.33 -3.40 15.03
CA GLY A 344 -0.76 -3.97 14.23
C GLY A 344 -1.78 -4.71 15.09
N LEU A 345 -1.32 -5.57 16.02
CA LEU A 345 -2.18 -6.31 16.94
C LEU A 345 -3.03 -5.39 17.81
N ARG A 346 -2.45 -4.28 18.30
CA ARG A 346 -3.21 -3.26 19.05
C ARG A 346 -4.24 -2.56 18.18
N TYR A 347 -3.96 -2.34 16.90
CA TYR A 347 -4.89 -1.68 15.98
C TYR A 347 -6.03 -2.60 15.54
N HIS A 348 -5.70 -3.82 15.10
CA HIS A 348 -6.69 -4.84 14.74
C HIS A 348 -6.09 -6.25 14.83
N GLU A 349 -6.31 -6.91 15.97
CA GLU A 349 -5.76 -8.23 16.27
C GLU A 349 -6.05 -9.28 15.20
N GLY A 350 -7.31 -9.46 14.81
CA GLY A 350 -7.71 -10.47 13.82
C GLY A 350 -6.97 -10.36 12.49
N PHE A 351 -6.98 -9.16 11.87
CA PHE A 351 -6.26 -8.86 10.65
C PHE A 351 -4.76 -9.12 10.79
N THR A 352 -4.12 -8.60 11.85
CA THR A 352 -2.67 -8.77 12.01
C THR A 352 -2.28 -10.23 12.21
N ARG A 353 -3.06 -11.02 12.96
CA ARG A 353 -2.83 -12.46 13.11
C ARG A 353 -3.00 -13.22 11.79
N ALA A 354 -4.07 -12.92 11.05
CA ALA A 354 -4.30 -13.52 9.73
C ALA A 354 -3.17 -13.20 8.75
N LEU A 355 -2.69 -11.96 8.74
CA LEU A 355 -1.56 -11.55 7.89
C LEU A 355 -0.26 -12.24 8.31
N MET A 356 0.03 -12.35 9.62
CA MET A 356 1.22 -13.05 10.12
C MET A 356 1.23 -14.53 9.75
N GLU A 357 0.14 -15.25 10.03
CA GLU A 357 0.03 -16.68 9.72
C GLU A 357 0.05 -16.92 8.21
N GLY A 358 -0.71 -16.10 7.47
CA GLY A 358 -0.75 -16.13 6.02
C GLY A 358 0.62 -15.93 5.39
N MET A 359 1.37 -14.90 5.83
CA MET A 359 2.72 -14.64 5.32
C MET A 359 3.67 -15.78 5.64
N LYS A 360 3.58 -16.36 6.84
CA LYS A 360 4.43 -17.48 7.24
C LYS A 360 4.20 -18.70 6.35
N GLN A 361 2.94 -19.06 6.13
CA GLN A 361 2.59 -20.19 5.27
C GLN A 361 2.96 -19.91 3.80
N TRP A 362 2.55 -18.76 3.25
CA TRP A 362 2.86 -18.32 1.90
C TRP A 362 4.37 -18.33 1.63
N GLY A 363 5.16 -17.77 2.56
CA GLY A 363 6.60 -17.70 2.41
C GLY A 363 7.28 -19.06 2.50
N LYS A 364 6.80 -19.95 3.37
CA LYS A 364 7.29 -21.34 3.46
C LYS A 364 7.06 -22.10 2.15
N GLU A 365 5.89 -21.96 1.55
CA GLU A 365 5.53 -22.61 0.29
C GLU A 365 6.35 -22.09 -0.91
N ARG A 366 6.80 -20.85 -0.85
CA ARG A 366 7.48 -20.14 -1.95
C ARG A 366 8.99 -19.95 -1.74
N GLY A 367 9.55 -20.50 -0.66
CA GLY A 367 10.98 -20.46 -0.39
C GLY A 367 11.50 -19.10 0.07
N HIS A 368 10.69 -18.32 0.78
CA HIS A 368 11.09 -17.07 1.41
C HIS A 368 11.70 -17.27 2.80
N ALA A 369 12.36 -16.25 3.32
CA ALA A 369 13.03 -16.31 4.61
C ALA A 369 12.01 -16.30 5.76
N GLU A 370 12.14 -17.20 6.72
CA GLU A 370 11.32 -17.14 7.94
C GLU A 370 11.63 -15.86 8.73
N GLU A 371 12.90 -15.52 8.91
CA GLU A 371 13.32 -14.35 9.69
C GLU A 371 14.64 -13.78 9.14
N PHE A 372 14.80 -12.47 9.28
CA PHE A 372 16.08 -11.77 9.16
C PHE A 372 16.01 -10.44 9.92
N VAL A 373 17.17 -10.00 10.41
CA VAL A 373 17.29 -8.72 11.09
C VAL A 373 17.45 -7.62 10.04
N VAL A 374 16.54 -6.65 10.08
CA VAL A 374 16.73 -5.34 9.45
C VAL A 374 17.46 -4.48 10.49
N PRO A 375 18.72 -4.11 10.25
CA PRO A 375 19.53 -3.34 11.20
C PRO A 375 18.91 -2.01 11.64
#